data_AF-A0A7V9TG98-F1
#
_entry.id   AF-A0A7V9TG98-F1
#
_cell.length_a   1.000
_cell.length_b   1.000
_cell.length_c   1.000
_cell.angle_alpha   90.00
_cell.angle_beta   90.00
_cell.angle_gamma   90.00
#
_symmetry.space_group_name_H-M   'P 1'
#
loop_
_entity.id
_entity.type
_entity.pdbx_description
1 polymer ?
#
loop_
_entity_poly.entity_id
_entity_poly.type
_entity_poly.pdbx_seq_one_letter_code
_entity_poly.pdbx_strand_id
1 'polypeptide(L)'
;MRRLISMTAAPPLLLPLLLACSPGPPAEGAPEPRQPPAPVQTAPEPRQQPSPAQAPPVPTGPSAPWAAERLPAGSVPTVYLSQWMRAENRAGCALLAPLALGKPLNATPRAASFAGGWAVAYDLPELRSAYGVAGTGTGVEGPSFEWPFNRRWSDGSFVGYGPEGGTGPNELAYLRIPGQSCLYNVWSRLGRNHLEYLLERLRYVDTATL
;
A
#
# COMPACT_ATOMS: atom_id res chain seq x y z
N MET A 1 11.06 -39.42 -41.49
CA MET A 1 11.98 -40.56 -41.32
C MET A 1 12.75 -40.39 -40.02
N ARG A 2 12.98 -41.51 -39.33
CA ARG A 2 13.71 -41.73 -38.06
C ARG A 2 12.99 -41.34 -36.76
N ARG A 3 12.85 -42.40 -35.95
CA ARG A 3 12.17 -42.59 -34.68
C ARG A 3 13.21 -42.69 -33.55
N LEU A 4 12.68 -42.68 -32.31
CA LEU A 4 13.17 -43.32 -31.07
C LEU A 4 14.39 -42.61 -30.42
N ILE A 5 14.49 -42.46 -29.09
CA ILE A 5 14.23 -43.44 -28.04
C ILE A 5 13.74 -42.76 -26.74
N SER A 6 12.76 -43.42 -26.12
CA SER A 6 12.21 -43.21 -24.78
C SER A 6 13.14 -43.76 -23.68
N MET A 7 13.28 -43.09 -22.55
CA MET A 7 13.74 -43.73 -21.30
C MET A 7 12.89 -43.28 -20.10
N THR A 8 11.91 -44.11 -19.83
CA THR A 8 11.27 -44.39 -18.53
C THR A 8 12.28 -44.74 -17.43
N ALA A 9 12.09 -44.21 -16.22
CA ALA A 9 12.33 -44.94 -14.96
C ALA A 9 11.70 -44.22 -13.75
N ALA A 10 10.77 -44.91 -13.10
CA ALA A 10 10.33 -44.77 -11.71
C ALA A 10 10.00 -46.20 -11.21
N PRO A 11 9.80 -46.49 -9.91
CA PRO A 11 10.41 -46.02 -8.66
C PRO A 11 11.04 -47.23 -7.90
N PRO A 12 11.31 -47.13 -6.57
CA PRO A 12 10.70 -48.16 -5.70
C PRO A 12 10.09 -47.62 -4.40
N LEU A 13 9.05 -48.34 -3.99
CA LEU A 13 8.35 -48.34 -2.71
C LEU A 13 9.22 -48.94 -1.60
N LEU A 14 9.08 -48.45 -0.36
CA LEU A 14 9.31 -49.22 0.85
C LEU A 14 8.40 -48.76 2.00
N LEU A 15 7.89 -49.78 2.69
CA LEU A 15 6.72 -49.86 3.58
C LEU A 15 6.89 -49.21 4.97
N PRO A 16 5.79 -49.09 5.77
CA PRO A 16 5.72 -48.36 7.03
C PRO A 16 6.16 -49.20 8.23
N LEU A 17 6.68 -48.55 9.27
CA LEU A 17 6.81 -49.13 10.61
C LEU A 17 5.65 -48.67 11.51
N LEU A 18 4.83 -49.63 11.91
CA LEU A 18 3.89 -49.55 13.03
C LEU A 18 4.68 -49.71 14.34
N LEU A 19 4.54 -48.77 15.27
CA LEU A 19 4.99 -48.94 16.67
C LEU A 19 3.80 -48.80 17.62
N ALA A 20 3.84 -49.63 18.66
CA ALA A 20 2.70 -50.16 19.40
C ALA A 20 2.11 -49.26 20.49
N CYS A 21 0.84 -49.52 20.82
CA CYS A 21 0.18 -49.16 22.08
C CYS A 21 0.87 -49.81 23.28
N SER A 22 1.02 -49.06 24.37
CA SER A 22 1.00 -49.59 25.75
C SER A 22 0.26 -48.62 26.68
N PRO A 23 -0.72 -49.09 27.48
CA PRO A 23 -1.41 -48.29 28.49
C PRO A 23 -0.64 -48.30 29.83
N GLY A 24 -0.50 -47.12 30.45
CA GLY A 24 0.04 -46.96 31.81
C GLY A 24 -1.07 -46.88 32.88
N PRO A 25 -0.83 -47.36 34.11
CA PRO A 25 -1.82 -47.48 35.19
C PRO A 25 -2.19 -46.14 35.89
N PRO A 26 -3.28 -46.12 36.69
CA PRO A 26 -3.81 -44.90 37.30
C PRO A 26 -3.00 -44.47 38.53
N ALA A 27 -2.81 -43.16 38.69
CA ALA A 27 -2.22 -42.58 39.89
C ALA A 27 -3.32 -42.11 40.88
N GLU A 28 -3.10 -42.50 42.12
CA GLU A 28 -3.84 -42.25 43.35
C GLU A 28 -4.01 -40.77 43.73
N GLY A 29 -5.15 -40.46 44.35
CA GLY A 29 -5.28 -39.54 45.50
C GLY A 29 -4.92 -38.07 45.29
N ALA A 30 -5.93 -37.24 45.02
CA ALA A 30 -5.86 -35.80 45.24
C ALA A 30 -6.83 -35.38 46.37
N PRO A 31 -6.41 -34.53 47.31
CA PRO A 31 -7.17 -34.16 48.51
C PRO A 31 -8.31 -33.16 48.26
N GLU A 32 -9.25 -33.15 49.21
CA GLU A 32 -10.49 -32.39 49.31
C GLU A 32 -10.35 -30.86 49.06
N PRO A 33 -11.32 -30.20 48.39
CA PRO A 33 -11.24 -28.77 48.12
C PRO A 33 -11.51 -27.94 49.39
N ARG A 34 -10.56 -27.05 49.75
CA ARG A 34 -10.80 -25.99 50.74
C ARG A 34 -11.78 -24.96 50.19
N GLN A 35 -12.86 -24.67 50.92
CA GLN A 35 -13.79 -23.58 50.61
C GLN A 35 -13.08 -22.22 50.65
N PRO A 36 -13.32 -21.32 49.69
CA PRO A 36 -12.88 -19.93 49.74
C PRO A 36 -13.73 -19.10 50.74
N PRO A 37 -13.14 -18.11 51.41
CA PRO A 37 -13.88 -17.22 52.31
C PRO A 37 -14.81 -16.25 51.54
N ALA A 38 -15.89 -15.83 52.21
CA ALA A 38 -16.94 -14.96 51.68
C ALA A 38 -16.44 -13.56 51.26
N PRO A 39 -17.08 -12.92 50.25
CA PRO A 39 -16.69 -11.60 49.76
C PRO A 39 -17.10 -10.47 50.71
N VAL A 40 -16.17 -9.54 50.96
CA VAL A 40 -16.38 -8.28 51.69
C VAL A 40 -17.08 -7.27 50.76
N GLN A 41 -18.21 -6.72 51.19
CA GLN A 41 -18.94 -5.68 50.45
C GLN A 41 -18.19 -4.34 50.53
N THR A 42 -17.84 -3.79 49.36
CA THR A 42 -17.22 -2.45 49.24
C THR A 42 -18.31 -1.39 49.07
N ALA A 43 -18.14 -0.25 49.74
CA ALA A 43 -19.04 0.91 49.65
C ALA A 43 -19.04 1.54 48.23
N PRO A 44 -20.14 2.18 47.79
CA PRO A 44 -20.24 2.70 46.43
C PRO A 44 -19.38 3.95 46.22
N GLU A 45 -18.62 3.94 45.11
CA GLU A 45 -17.76 5.02 44.64
C GLU A 45 -18.60 6.24 44.14
N PRO A 46 -18.15 7.49 44.35
CA PRO A 46 -18.86 8.68 43.87
C PRO A 46 -18.98 8.68 42.34
N ARG A 47 -20.19 8.82 41.80
CA ARG A 47 -20.41 8.91 40.35
C ARG A 47 -19.70 10.13 39.77
N GLN A 48 -18.69 9.90 38.95
CA GLN A 48 -18.10 10.92 38.09
C GLN A 48 -19.14 11.38 37.07
N GLN A 49 -19.42 12.70 37.05
CA GLN A 49 -20.24 13.32 36.02
C GLN A 49 -19.56 13.17 34.64
N PRO A 50 -20.29 12.81 33.57
CA PRO A 50 -19.73 12.77 32.23
C PRO A 50 -19.25 14.16 31.80
N SER A 51 -17.98 14.28 31.42
CA SER A 51 -17.47 15.46 30.73
C SER A 51 -18.22 15.66 29.40
N PRO A 52 -18.52 16.90 28.98
CA PRO A 52 -19.10 17.17 27.67
C PRO A 52 -18.20 16.57 26.58
N ALA A 53 -18.79 15.80 25.66
CA ALA A 53 -18.09 15.24 24.52
C ALA A 53 -17.43 16.38 23.73
N GLN A 54 -16.09 16.35 23.66
CA GLN A 54 -15.34 17.30 22.83
C GLN A 54 -15.73 17.10 21.37
N ALA A 55 -16.03 18.20 20.67
CA ALA A 55 -16.26 18.16 19.24
C ALA A 55 -15.04 17.54 18.53
N PRO A 56 -15.23 16.81 17.40
CA PRO A 56 -14.12 16.24 16.66
C PRO A 56 -13.09 17.32 16.33
N PRO A 57 -11.78 17.03 16.47
CA PRO A 57 -10.74 17.99 16.12
C PRO A 57 -10.91 18.43 14.66
N VAL A 58 -10.92 19.75 14.43
CA VAL A 58 -10.94 20.32 13.09
C VAL A 58 -9.66 19.87 12.37
N PRO A 59 -9.74 19.30 11.15
CA PRO A 59 -8.57 18.86 10.43
C PRO A 59 -7.64 20.04 10.14
N THR A 60 -6.45 20.02 10.73
CA THR A 60 -5.38 21.02 10.52
C THR A 60 -4.54 20.66 9.29
N GLY A 61 -4.38 21.62 8.37
CA GLY A 61 -3.48 21.51 7.20
C GLY A 61 -4.11 22.02 5.90
N PRO A 62 -3.33 22.13 4.82
CA PRO A 62 -3.88 22.41 3.50
C PRO A 62 -4.73 21.24 3.00
N SER A 63 -5.71 21.53 2.15
CA SER A 63 -6.47 20.49 1.45
C SER A 63 -5.57 19.69 0.51
N ALA A 64 -5.79 18.39 0.44
CA ALA A 64 -5.06 17.53 -0.46
C ALA A 64 -5.36 17.81 -1.94
N PRO A 65 -4.36 17.78 -2.84
CA PRO A 65 -4.57 18.03 -4.26
C PRO A 65 -5.62 17.11 -4.91
N TRP A 66 -5.64 15.83 -4.54
CA TRP A 66 -6.60 14.85 -5.07
C TRP A 66 -8.02 14.97 -4.48
N ALA A 67 -8.23 15.82 -3.47
CA ALA A 67 -9.57 16.13 -2.98
C ALA A 67 -10.33 17.11 -3.90
N ALA A 68 -9.63 17.76 -4.83
CA ALA A 68 -10.25 18.58 -5.88
C ALA A 68 -10.97 17.72 -6.93
N GLU A 69 -11.55 18.37 -7.94
CA GLU A 69 -12.28 17.72 -9.02
C GLU A 69 -11.47 16.59 -9.67
N ARG A 70 -12.16 15.46 -9.90
CA ARG A 70 -11.58 14.27 -10.52
C ARG A 70 -11.31 14.53 -12.00
N LEU A 71 -10.27 13.91 -12.54
CA LEU A 71 -10.00 13.92 -13.97
C LEU A 71 -11.00 12.99 -14.67
N PRO A 72 -11.69 13.45 -15.73
CA PRO A 72 -12.45 12.55 -16.59
C PRO A 72 -11.53 11.48 -17.19
N ALA A 73 -11.99 10.23 -17.28
CA ALA A 73 -11.20 9.14 -17.86
C ALA A 73 -10.62 9.45 -19.25
N GLY A 74 -11.39 10.13 -20.10
CA GLY A 74 -10.95 10.52 -21.45
C GLY A 74 -9.89 11.63 -21.49
N SER A 75 -9.62 12.30 -20.36
CA SER A 75 -8.61 13.36 -20.26
C SER A 75 -7.21 12.85 -19.93
N VAL A 76 -7.09 11.59 -19.48
CA VAL A 76 -5.79 10.98 -19.15
C VAL A 76 -5.32 10.09 -20.30
N PRO A 77 -4.00 9.92 -20.50
CA PRO A 77 -3.50 8.99 -21.50
C PRO A 77 -4.06 7.57 -21.28
N THR A 78 -4.50 6.92 -22.36
CA THR A 78 -5.15 5.59 -22.32
C THR A 78 -4.35 4.53 -21.56
N VAL A 79 -3.03 4.69 -21.49
CA VAL A 79 -2.15 3.78 -20.74
C VAL A 79 -2.43 3.77 -19.23
N TYR A 80 -2.92 4.87 -18.62
CA TYR A 80 -3.34 4.89 -17.21
C TYR A 80 -4.47 3.91 -16.96
N LEU A 81 -5.55 4.02 -17.74
CA LEU A 81 -6.70 3.13 -17.63
C LEU A 81 -6.30 1.68 -17.91
N SER A 82 -5.49 1.46 -18.96
CA SER A 82 -5.02 0.12 -19.34
C SER A 82 -4.19 -0.55 -18.24
N GLN A 83 -3.34 0.20 -17.56
CA GLN A 83 -2.53 -0.32 -16.45
C GLN A 83 -3.38 -0.57 -15.21
N TRP A 84 -4.24 0.38 -14.84
CA TRP A 84 -5.12 0.27 -13.68
C TRP A 84 -6.11 -0.89 -13.78
N MET A 85 -6.75 -1.08 -14.93
CA MET A 85 -7.71 -2.18 -15.14
C MET A 85 -7.06 -3.57 -15.00
N ARG A 86 -5.76 -3.69 -15.27
CA ARG A 86 -5.01 -4.93 -15.17
C ARG A 86 -4.41 -5.17 -13.78
N ALA A 87 -4.40 -4.16 -12.92
CA ALA A 87 -3.77 -4.23 -11.62
C ALA A 87 -4.64 -5.02 -10.63
N GLU A 88 -4.01 -5.94 -9.91
CA GLU A 88 -4.66 -6.77 -8.89
C GLU A 88 -5.20 -5.90 -7.74
N ASN A 89 -4.49 -4.82 -7.39
CA ASN A 89 -4.86 -3.90 -6.32
C ASN A 89 -5.97 -2.89 -6.69
N ARG A 90 -6.52 -2.89 -7.91
CA ARG A 90 -7.40 -1.82 -8.41
C ARG A 90 -8.67 -1.59 -7.58
N ALA A 91 -9.15 -2.61 -6.88
CA ALA A 91 -10.32 -2.54 -6.01
C ALA A 91 -10.10 -1.67 -4.75
N GLY A 92 -8.86 -1.57 -4.27
CA GLY A 92 -8.48 -0.78 -3.10
C GLY A 92 -7.48 0.34 -3.40
N CYS A 93 -6.98 0.44 -4.63
CA CYS A 93 -6.02 1.42 -5.07
C CYS A 93 -6.58 2.25 -6.23
N ALA A 94 -7.18 3.39 -5.90
CA ALA A 94 -7.76 4.28 -6.90
C ALA A 94 -6.67 4.85 -7.84
N LEU A 95 -7.08 5.10 -9.08
CA LEU A 95 -6.21 5.66 -10.10
C LEU A 95 -5.94 7.14 -9.86
N LEU A 96 -4.66 7.52 -9.81
CA LEU A 96 -4.20 8.91 -9.76
C LEU A 96 -3.47 9.26 -11.05
N ALA A 97 -3.69 10.47 -11.55
CA ALA A 97 -2.91 11.03 -12.65
C ALA A 97 -2.62 12.52 -12.41
N PRO A 98 -1.50 13.06 -12.91
CA PRO A 98 -1.22 14.49 -12.85
C PRO A 98 -2.10 15.24 -13.86
N LEU A 99 -2.79 16.28 -13.40
CA LEU A 99 -3.57 17.21 -14.24
C LEU A 99 -2.67 17.93 -15.28
N ALA A 100 -1.42 18.20 -14.92
CA ALA A 100 -0.42 18.76 -15.81
C ALA A 100 0.96 18.23 -15.44
N LEU A 101 1.81 18.02 -16.45
CA LEU A 101 3.12 17.40 -16.30
C LEU A 101 4.23 18.40 -15.96
N GLY A 102 4.03 19.69 -16.22
CA GLY A 102 5.09 20.69 -16.11
C GLY A 102 5.97 20.70 -17.35
N LYS A 103 7.14 21.33 -17.24
CA LYS A 103 8.13 21.35 -18.33
C LYS A 103 9.17 20.25 -18.11
N PRO A 104 9.68 19.63 -19.19
CA PRO A 104 9.37 19.88 -20.60
C PRO A 104 8.06 19.19 -21.06
N LEU A 105 7.42 19.72 -22.13
CA LEU A 105 6.08 19.30 -22.58
C LEU A 105 6.07 18.08 -23.52
N ASN A 106 7.22 17.63 -24.01
CA ASN A 106 7.35 16.58 -25.02
C ASN A 106 7.49 15.17 -24.43
N ALA A 107 6.85 14.92 -23.30
CA ALA A 107 6.94 13.63 -22.62
C ALA A 107 5.88 12.65 -23.13
N THR A 108 6.30 11.41 -23.38
CA THR A 108 5.44 10.35 -23.90
C THR A 108 5.06 9.39 -22.78
N PRO A 109 3.76 9.20 -22.48
CA PRO A 109 3.32 8.26 -21.47
C PRO A 109 3.51 6.81 -21.94
N ARG A 110 3.95 5.94 -21.03
CA ARG A 110 4.21 4.53 -21.29
C ARG A 110 3.88 3.69 -20.05
N ALA A 111 3.48 2.44 -20.27
CA ALA A 111 3.32 1.47 -19.20
C ALA A 111 4.64 1.26 -18.45
N ALA A 112 4.57 1.26 -17.13
CA ALA A 112 5.67 0.84 -16.26
C ALA A 112 5.20 -0.33 -15.39
N SER A 113 6.14 -1.14 -14.92
CA SER A 113 5.82 -2.32 -14.12
C SER A 113 6.00 -2.00 -12.64
N PHE A 114 4.98 -2.30 -11.84
CA PHE A 114 5.03 -2.36 -10.39
C PHE A 114 4.31 -3.63 -9.95
N ALA A 115 4.97 -4.51 -9.20
CA ALA A 115 4.41 -5.80 -8.80
C ALA A 115 3.07 -5.60 -8.07
N GLY A 116 2.03 -6.31 -8.51
CA GLY A 116 0.66 -6.26 -7.94
C GLY A 116 -0.10 -4.95 -8.14
N GLY A 117 0.52 -3.94 -8.77
CA GLY A 117 -0.03 -2.59 -8.91
C GLY A 117 -0.13 -2.11 -10.36
N TRP A 118 -0.30 -0.81 -10.51
CA TRP A 118 -0.27 -0.12 -11.80
C TRP A 118 0.80 0.96 -11.78
N ALA A 119 1.40 1.25 -12.93
CA ALA A 119 2.33 2.37 -13.06
C ALA A 119 2.35 2.94 -14.47
N VAL A 120 2.51 4.26 -14.55
CA VAL A 120 2.75 4.97 -15.81
C VAL A 120 3.98 5.82 -15.65
N ALA A 121 4.91 5.64 -16.58
CA ALA A 121 6.09 6.47 -16.73
C ALA A 121 5.90 7.43 -17.90
N TYR A 122 6.55 8.58 -17.83
CA TYR A 122 6.72 9.49 -18.94
C TYR A 122 8.17 9.48 -19.39
N ASP A 123 8.37 9.23 -20.68
CA ASP A 123 9.68 9.23 -21.32
C ASP A 123 9.91 10.58 -22.03
N LEU A 124 11.09 11.17 -21.87
CA LEU A 124 11.58 12.25 -22.73
C LEU A 124 12.52 11.68 -23.79
N PRO A 125 12.82 12.41 -24.89
CA PRO A 125 13.59 11.88 -26.03
C PRO A 125 14.87 11.13 -25.66
N GLU A 126 15.58 11.59 -24.63
CA GLU A 126 16.84 11.00 -24.17
C GLU A 126 16.78 10.50 -22.72
N LEU A 127 15.59 10.53 -22.10
CA LEU A 127 15.41 10.19 -20.69
C LEU A 127 14.19 9.30 -20.51
N ARG A 128 14.43 7.98 -20.56
CA ARG A 128 13.41 6.99 -20.23
C ARG A 128 13.05 7.05 -18.74
N SER A 129 11.77 6.89 -18.44
CA SER A 129 11.21 7.02 -17.09
C SER A 129 11.64 8.32 -16.41
N ALA A 130 11.59 9.42 -17.17
CA ALA A 130 11.95 10.75 -16.68
C ALA A 130 11.16 11.10 -15.42
N TYR A 131 9.92 10.68 -15.33
CA TYR A 131 9.07 10.77 -14.15
C TYR A 131 7.87 9.83 -14.30
N GLY A 132 7.05 9.71 -13.26
CA GLY A 132 5.83 8.93 -13.34
C GLY A 132 5.12 8.76 -12.01
N VAL A 133 4.05 7.96 -12.08
CA VAL A 133 3.14 7.70 -10.96
C VAL A 133 2.79 6.22 -10.94
N ALA A 134 2.76 5.62 -9.76
CA ALA A 134 2.33 4.25 -9.54
C ALA A 134 1.43 4.15 -8.31
N GLY A 135 0.40 3.32 -8.41
CA GLY A 135 -0.29 2.73 -7.26
C GLY A 135 0.27 1.34 -7.04
N THR A 136 1.19 1.19 -6.09
CA THR A 136 1.99 -0.03 -5.94
C THR A 136 1.17 -1.18 -5.39
N GLY A 137 1.58 -2.44 -5.63
CA GLY A 137 0.99 -3.60 -4.95
C GLY A 137 1.40 -3.73 -3.49
N THR A 138 2.21 -2.79 -2.97
CA THR A 138 2.58 -2.74 -1.56
C THR A 138 1.48 -2.04 -0.76
N GLY A 139 1.14 -2.60 0.42
CA GLY A 139 0.19 -1.98 1.34
C GLY A 139 0.65 -0.62 1.86
N VAL A 140 -0.28 0.13 2.47
CA VAL A 140 -0.06 1.50 2.97
C VAL A 140 1.14 1.67 3.90
N GLU A 141 1.44 0.65 4.70
CA GLU A 141 2.59 0.68 5.61
C GLU A 141 3.91 0.76 4.85
N GLY A 142 4.01 0.13 3.68
CA GLY A 142 5.17 0.24 2.81
C GLY A 142 6.52 -0.10 3.48
N PRO A 143 7.63 0.07 2.75
CA PRO A 143 8.93 0.15 3.40
C PRO A 143 9.01 1.43 4.25
N SER A 144 9.52 1.29 5.47
CA SER A 144 9.88 2.45 6.30
C SER A 144 11.14 3.09 5.72
N PHE A 145 11.08 4.40 5.48
CA PHE A 145 12.21 5.18 4.97
C PHE A 145 12.21 6.55 5.65
N GLU A 146 13.38 6.96 6.13
CA GLU A 146 13.58 8.27 6.75
C GLU A 146 13.74 9.33 5.66
N TRP A 147 12.64 9.99 5.32
CA TRP A 147 12.63 10.99 4.26
C TRP A 147 13.12 12.35 4.77
N PRO A 148 14.00 13.04 4.02
CA PRO A 148 14.45 14.39 4.39
C PRO A 148 13.34 15.43 4.28
N PHE A 149 12.33 15.19 3.44
CA PHE A 149 11.17 16.06 3.28
C PHE A 149 9.88 15.30 3.51
N ASN A 150 8.91 15.95 4.14
CA ASN A 150 7.59 15.39 4.36
C ASN A 150 6.50 16.48 4.31
N ARG A 151 5.27 16.05 4.02
CA ARG A 151 4.08 16.92 4.01
C ARG A 151 2.86 16.13 4.47
N ARG A 152 1.96 16.82 5.17
CA ARG A 152 0.65 16.32 5.60
C ARG A 152 -0.45 17.22 5.08
N TRP A 153 -1.61 16.63 4.78
CA TRP A 153 -2.81 17.34 4.38
C TRP A 153 -3.94 17.14 5.38
N SER A 154 -4.96 17.99 5.28
CA SER A 154 -6.12 18.00 6.19
C SER A 154 -6.93 16.70 6.17
N ASP A 155 -6.87 15.93 5.07
CA ASP A 155 -7.54 14.63 4.95
C ASP A 155 -6.79 13.48 5.66
N GLY A 156 -5.65 13.76 6.30
CA GLY A 156 -4.80 12.77 6.94
C GLY A 156 -3.74 12.15 6.03
N SER A 157 -3.71 12.53 4.75
CA SER A 157 -2.69 12.07 3.82
C SER A 157 -1.30 12.54 4.21
N PHE A 158 -0.32 11.72 3.85
CA PHE A 158 1.08 11.94 4.17
C PHE A 158 1.95 11.58 2.98
N VAL A 159 2.92 12.44 2.68
CA VAL A 159 4.01 12.12 1.75
C VAL A 159 5.35 12.29 2.45
N GLY A 160 6.23 11.32 2.26
CA GLY A 160 7.66 11.45 2.50
C GLY A 160 8.39 11.38 1.17
N TYR A 161 9.37 12.25 0.94
CA TYR A 161 10.07 12.32 -0.34
C TYR A 161 11.49 12.87 -0.23
N GLY A 162 12.28 12.64 -1.28
CA GLY A 162 13.66 13.09 -1.39
C GLY A 162 14.44 12.24 -2.39
N PRO A 163 15.78 12.32 -2.35
CA PRO A 163 16.63 11.57 -3.24
C PRO A 163 16.34 10.06 -3.16
N GLU A 164 16.11 9.44 -4.30
CA GLU A 164 15.94 8.00 -4.43
C GLU A 164 17.19 7.30 -3.86
N GLY A 165 16.98 6.31 -3.00
CA GLY A 165 18.07 5.62 -2.29
C GLY A 165 18.88 6.50 -1.33
N GLY A 166 18.38 7.70 -1.00
CA GLY A 166 19.02 8.65 -0.07
C GLY A 166 20.21 9.43 -0.64
N THR A 167 20.61 9.17 -1.90
CA THR A 167 21.81 9.77 -2.50
C THR A 167 21.57 10.50 -3.82
N GLY A 168 20.47 10.23 -4.52
CA GLY A 168 20.10 10.96 -5.74
C GLY A 168 20.97 10.59 -6.94
N PRO A 169 20.74 11.19 -8.13
CA PRO A 169 20.05 12.47 -8.36
C PRO A 169 18.55 12.37 -8.62
N ASN A 170 18.00 11.15 -8.75
CA ASN A 170 16.57 10.96 -8.93
C ASN A 170 15.83 11.26 -7.62
N GLU A 171 14.58 11.66 -7.73
CA GLU A 171 13.72 11.95 -6.59
C GLU A 171 12.54 10.96 -6.57
N LEU A 172 12.14 10.57 -5.36
CA LEU A 172 11.05 9.63 -5.12
C LEU A 172 10.19 10.12 -3.97
N ALA A 173 8.88 9.91 -4.08
CA ALA A 173 7.90 10.18 -3.05
C ALA A 173 7.07 8.95 -2.74
N TYR A 174 6.88 8.68 -1.46
CA TYR A 174 5.93 7.72 -0.91
C TYR A 174 4.72 8.45 -0.38
N LEU A 175 3.61 8.34 -1.09
CA LEU A 175 2.36 9.00 -0.77
C LEU A 175 1.35 7.97 -0.21
N ARG A 176 0.83 8.26 0.98
CA ARG A 176 -0.24 7.51 1.65
C ARG A 176 -1.48 8.38 1.69
N ILE A 177 -2.61 7.85 1.23
CA ILE A 177 -3.91 8.52 1.23
C ILE A 177 -4.91 7.68 2.02
N PRO A 178 -5.58 8.23 3.05
CA PRO A 178 -6.58 7.49 3.81
C PRO A 178 -7.69 6.90 2.94
N GLY A 179 -8.11 5.68 3.27
CA GLY A 179 -9.09 4.92 2.50
C GLY A 179 -8.55 4.20 1.27
N GLN A 180 -7.27 4.40 0.91
CA GLN A 180 -6.58 3.59 -0.10
C GLN A 180 -5.83 2.44 0.57
N SER A 181 -5.77 1.27 -0.07
CA SER A 181 -5.05 0.09 0.44
C SER A 181 -3.62 -0.04 -0.09
N CYS A 182 -3.17 0.92 -0.89
CA CYS A 182 -1.85 0.90 -1.55
C CYS A 182 -0.98 2.08 -1.14
N LEU A 183 0.33 1.89 -1.24
CA LEU A 183 1.28 2.99 -1.26
C LEU A 183 1.38 3.55 -2.69
N TYR A 184 1.33 4.87 -2.84
CA TYR A 184 1.62 5.52 -4.11
C TYR A 184 3.10 5.88 -4.21
N ASN A 185 3.68 5.68 -5.39
CA ASN A 185 5.04 6.12 -5.73
C ASN A 185 4.95 7.19 -6.81
N VAL A 186 5.61 8.31 -6.58
CA VAL A 186 5.79 9.38 -7.59
C VAL A 186 7.28 9.62 -7.69
N TRP A 187 7.82 9.60 -8.90
CA TRP A 187 9.25 9.79 -9.10
C TRP A 187 9.53 10.86 -10.14
N SER A 188 10.71 11.46 -10.05
CA SER A 188 11.19 12.47 -10.98
C SER A 188 12.71 12.45 -11.08
N ARG A 189 13.22 12.22 -12.28
CA ARG A 189 14.63 12.39 -12.66
C ARG A 189 14.94 13.84 -13.06
N LEU A 190 13.93 14.71 -13.07
CA LEU A 190 14.06 16.16 -13.34
C LEU A 190 14.32 16.98 -12.07
N GLY A 191 14.47 16.31 -10.93
CA GLY A 191 14.76 16.92 -9.64
C GLY A 191 13.51 17.26 -8.82
N ARG A 192 13.78 17.77 -7.61
CA ARG A 192 12.78 17.90 -6.53
C ARG A 192 11.64 18.83 -6.88
N ASN A 193 11.94 19.98 -7.48
CA ASN A 193 10.92 20.97 -7.87
C ASN A 193 9.89 20.35 -8.83
N HIS A 194 10.33 19.47 -9.74
CA HIS A 194 9.43 18.78 -10.66
C HIS A 194 8.61 17.70 -9.94
N LEU A 195 9.21 16.96 -8.99
CA LEU A 195 8.48 16.01 -8.15
C LEU A 195 7.35 16.69 -7.36
N GLU A 196 7.68 17.79 -6.67
CA GLU A 196 6.70 18.59 -5.91
C GLU A 196 5.61 19.17 -6.82
N TYR A 197 5.99 19.61 -8.02
CA TYR A 197 5.03 20.06 -9.03
C TYR A 197 4.01 18.98 -9.40
N LEU A 198 4.46 17.74 -9.61
CA LEU A 198 3.60 16.59 -9.91
C LEU A 198 2.68 16.29 -8.73
N LEU A 199 3.21 16.25 -7.50
CA LEU A 199 2.42 15.98 -6.29
C LEU A 199 1.25 16.95 -6.13
N GLU A 200 1.47 18.24 -6.34
CA GLU A 200 0.43 19.28 -6.26
C GLU A 200 -0.64 19.20 -7.38
N ARG A 201 -0.40 18.37 -8.39
CA ARG A 201 -1.28 18.20 -9.56
C ARG A 201 -1.90 16.83 -9.67
N LEU A 202 -1.62 15.93 -8.73
CA LEU A 202 -2.31 14.65 -8.67
C LEU A 202 -3.81 14.87 -8.42
N ARG A 203 -4.60 14.14 -9.19
CA ARG A 203 -6.05 14.06 -9.07
C ARG A 203 -6.48 12.61 -9.18
N TYR A 204 -7.55 12.24 -8.49
CA TYR A 204 -8.24 10.99 -8.79
C TYR A 204 -8.78 11.03 -10.21
N VAL A 205 -8.68 9.90 -10.90
CA VAL A 205 -9.34 9.70 -12.19
C VAL A 205 -10.73 9.14 -11.91
N ASP A 206 -11.75 9.69 -12.57
CA ASP A 206 -13.08 9.09 -12.58
C ASP A 206 -13.04 7.80 -13.42
N THR A 207 -13.25 6.68 -12.75
CA THR A 207 -13.26 5.33 -13.34
C THR A 207 -14.64 4.68 -13.24
N ALA A 208 -15.64 5.39 -12.70
CA ALA A 208 -16.98 4.86 -12.51
C ALA A 208 -17.75 4.72 -13.83
N THR A 209 -17.29 5.38 -14.88
CA THR A 209 -17.88 5.35 -16.22
C THR A 209 -17.15 4.41 -17.18
N LEU A 210 -16.27 3.54 -16.67
CA LEU A 210 -15.48 2.58 -17.47
C LEU A 210 -16.10 1.18 -17.49
#